data_AF-A0A6C1P8R4-F1
#
_entry.id   AF-A0A6C1P8R4-F1
#
_cell.length_a   1.000
_cell.length_b   1.000
_cell.length_c   1.000
_cell.angle_alpha   90.00
_cell.angle_beta   90.00
_cell.angle_gamma   90.00
#
_symmetry.space_group_name_H-M   'P 1'
#
loop_
_entity.id
_entity.type
_entity.pdbx_description
1 polymer ?
#
loop_
_entity_poly.entity_id
_entity_poly.type
_entity_poly.pdbx_seq_one_letter_code
_entity_poly.pdbx_strand_id
1 'polypeptide(L)'
;MNIAPGIYALTGFLLAATFAVTGGWTLQEFCWSTWLAGLMYAAFCVISGALHTIVASGSLKSAVEKHIPWLSKVSPAVFLLVTAVLILAITPVILYIYAFLFSIYGALLSFFAEMEPHEYFGRNGFINSDFYTPVGYLLAAFWPMALGTLIANWRDFVHVSPWKRMFVPAHSEMIRIHIMVLVMPFIAMLAWALFGDSYHSVAIVLLMGVFYLLSGKKAPE
;
A
#
# COMPACT_ATOMS: atom_id res chain seq x y z
N MET A 1 -7.19 15.28 19.31
CA MET A 1 -7.71 16.19 18.27
C MET A 1 -8.19 15.30 17.12
N ASN A 2 -9.51 15.09 17.01
CA ASN A 2 -10.08 14.21 15.97
C ASN A 2 -10.04 14.94 14.63
N ILE A 3 -8.91 14.81 13.94
CA ILE A 3 -8.78 15.24 12.56
C ILE A 3 -9.71 14.34 11.74
N ALA A 4 -10.67 14.95 11.04
CA ALA A 4 -11.65 14.22 10.25
C ALA A 4 -10.91 13.28 9.27
N PRO A 5 -11.31 12.00 9.15
CA PRO A 5 -10.65 11.04 8.26
C PRO A 5 -10.55 11.53 6.82
N GLY A 6 -11.41 12.46 6.41
CA GLY A 6 -11.37 13.13 5.11
C GLY A 6 -10.15 14.03 4.87
N ILE A 7 -9.51 14.63 5.90
CA ILE A 7 -8.38 15.54 5.64
C ILE A 7 -7.14 14.78 5.16
N TYR A 8 -6.87 13.60 5.72
CA TYR A 8 -5.69 12.81 5.35
C TYR A 8 -5.85 12.27 3.93
N ALA A 9 -7.06 11.80 3.61
CA ALA A 9 -7.41 11.38 2.26
C ALA A 9 -7.32 12.56 1.27
N LEU A 10 -7.81 13.74 1.64
CA LEU A 10 -7.70 14.95 0.83
C LEU A 10 -6.25 15.38 0.62
N THR A 11 -5.41 15.34 1.65
CA THR A 11 -3.98 15.68 1.54
C THR A 11 -3.27 14.70 0.62
N GLY A 12 -3.51 13.39 0.77
CA GLY A 12 -2.95 12.37 -0.11
C GLY A 12 -3.39 12.56 -1.57
N PHE A 13 -4.68 12.83 -1.77
CA PHE A 13 -5.25 13.16 -3.07
C PHE A 13 -4.59 14.40 -3.70
N LEU A 14 -4.56 15.52 -2.99
CA LEU A 14 -4.02 16.77 -3.53
C LEU A 14 -2.53 16.63 -3.87
N LEU A 15 -1.77 15.94 -3.03
CA LEU A 15 -0.35 15.66 -3.29
C LEU A 15 -0.18 14.85 -4.58
N ALA A 16 -0.85 13.70 -4.68
CA ALA A 16 -0.72 12.82 -5.84
C ALA A 16 -1.26 13.49 -7.13
N ALA A 17 -2.41 14.16 -7.05
CA ALA A 17 -3.04 14.83 -8.19
C ALA A 17 -2.20 15.99 -8.71
N THR A 18 -1.61 16.80 -7.82
CA THR A 18 -0.74 17.90 -8.24
C THR A 18 0.45 17.35 -9.02
N PHE A 19 1.14 16.34 -8.49
CA PHE A 19 2.29 15.75 -9.16
C PHE A 19 1.93 15.05 -10.47
N ALA A 20 0.78 14.38 -10.54
CA ALA A 20 0.32 13.74 -11.76
C ALA A 20 0.00 14.76 -12.86
N VAL A 21 -0.64 15.87 -12.51
CA VAL A 21 -0.95 16.94 -13.46
C VAL A 21 0.31 17.67 -13.91
N THR A 22 1.18 18.07 -12.97
CA THR A 22 2.43 18.79 -13.33
C THR A 22 3.44 17.91 -14.05
N GLY A 23 3.45 16.61 -13.73
CA GLY A 23 4.31 15.61 -14.36
C GLY A 23 3.77 15.07 -15.67
N GLY A 24 2.56 15.47 -16.09
CA GLY A 24 1.95 15.02 -17.33
C GLY A 24 1.77 13.50 -17.40
N TRP A 25 1.40 12.87 -16.27
CA TRP A 25 1.33 11.42 -16.19
C TRP A 25 0.34 10.87 -17.22
N THR A 26 0.74 9.76 -17.82
CA THR A 26 -0.10 8.90 -18.64
C THR A 26 -0.97 8.01 -17.76
N LEU A 27 -1.98 7.40 -18.38
CA LEU A 27 -2.86 6.48 -17.67
C LEU A 27 -2.08 5.26 -17.17
N GLN A 28 -1.12 4.77 -17.95
CA GLN A 28 -0.28 3.62 -17.63
C GLN A 28 0.63 3.91 -16.43
N GLU A 29 1.25 5.09 -16.39
CA GLU A 29 2.02 5.54 -15.23
C GLU A 29 1.14 5.65 -13.99
N PHE A 30 -0.10 6.12 -14.13
CA PHE A 30 -1.07 6.09 -13.03
C PHE A 30 -1.34 4.66 -12.53
N CYS A 31 -1.52 3.67 -13.43
CA CYS A 31 -1.71 2.27 -13.06
C CYS A 31 -0.54 1.74 -12.23
N TRP A 32 0.68 1.94 -12.73
CA TRP A 32 1.90 1.49 -12.06
C TRP A 32 2.16 2.22 -10.75
N SER A 33 1.83 3.51 -10.66
CA SER A 33 1.90 4.27 -9.41
C SER A 33 0.91 3.77 -8.35
N THR A 34 -0.28 3.32 -8.78
CA THR A 34 -1.29 2.73 -7.89
C THR A 34 -0.84 1.35 -7.39
N TRP A 35 -0.24 0.55 -8.27
CA TRP A 35 0.40 -0.72 -7.88
C TRP A 35 1.52 -0.49 -6.87
N LEU A 36 2.38 0.49 -7.10
CA LEU A 36 3.45 0.86 -6.17
C LEU A 36 2.88 1.28 -4.81
N ALA A 37 1.85 2.14 -4.80
CA ALA A 37 1.20 2.58 -3.57
C ALA A 37 0.68 1.40 -2.74
N GLY A 38 0.06 0.41 -3.39
CA GLY A 38 -0.36 -0.82 -2.75
C GLY A 38 0.78 -1.60 -2.11
N LEU A 39 1.87 -1.79 -2.85
CA LEU A 39 3.06 -2.51 -2.38
C LEU A 39 3.67 -1.81 -1.17
N MET A 40 3.85 -0.50 -1.26
CA MET A 40 4.45 0.31 -0.20
C MET A 40 3.56 0.35 1.04
N TYR A 41 2.25 0.46 0.87
CA TYR A 41 1.32 0.39 1.99
C TYR A 41 1.37 -0.98 2.69
N ALA A 42 1.39 -2.08 1.93
CA ALA A 42 1.51 -3.42 2.49
C ALA A 42 2.82 -3.60 3.27
N ALA A 43 3.95 -3.21 2.66
CA ALA A 43 5.26 -3.26 3.31
C ALA A 43 5.29 -2.43 4.60
N PHE A 44 4.76 -1.21 4.57
CA PHE A 44 4.73 -0.33 5.74
C PHE A 44 3.82 -0.87 6.85
N CYS A 45 2.68 -1.49 6.52
CA CYS A 45 1.83 -2.18 7.49
C CYS A 45 2.58 -3.29 8.23
N VAL A 46 3.31 -4.13 7.48
CA VAL A 46 4.07 -5.24 8.03
C VAL A 46 5.22 -4.75 8.90
N ILE A 47 6.03 -3.82 8.40
CA ILE A 47 7.19 -3.26 9.12
C ILE A 47 6.73 -2.51 10.38
N SER A 48 5.74 -1.62 10.26
CA SER A 48 5.24 -0.87 11.43
C SER A 48 4.57 -1.79 12.44
N GLY A 49 3.85 -2.83 11.99
CA GLY A 49 3.28 -3.86 12.87
C GLY A 49 4.36 -4.63 13.62
N ALA A 50 5.45 -4.99 12.94
CA ALA A 50 6.60 -5.70 13.53
C ALA A 50 7.28 -4.85 14.61
N LEU A 51 7.62 -3.60 14.27
CA LEU A 51 8.25 -2.66 15.20
C LEU A 51 7.36 -2.40 16.41
N HIS A 52 6.07 -2.11 16.20
CA HIS A 52 5.14 -1.89 17.32
C HIS A 52 4.98 -3.13 18.19
N THR A 53 5.01 -4.35 17.62
CA THR A 53 4.91 -5.58 18.40
C THR A 53 6.14 -5.79 19.30
N ILE A 54 7.34 -5.50 18.78
CA ILE A 54 8.58 -5.58 19.56
C ILE A 54 8.56 -4.55 20.70
N VAL A 55 8.22 -3.29 20.39
CA VAL A 55 8.14 -2.20 21.38
C VAL A 55 7.07 -2.48 22.43
N ALA A 56 5.91 -3.00 22.02
CA ALA A 56 4.79 -3.33 22.91
C ALA A 56 4.93 -4.70 23.61
N SER A 57 6.07 -5.38 23.48
CA SER A 57 6.29 -6.73 24.03
C SER A 57 5.99 -6.83 25.53
N GLY A 58 6.28 -5.80 26.31
CA GLY A 58 5.93 -5.76 27.74
C GLY A 58 4.42 -5.85 27.97
N SER A 59 3.63 -5.06 27.24
CA SER A 59 2.16 -5.10 27.32
C SER A 59 1.58 -6.42 26.79
N LEU A 60 2.21 -6.97 25.73
CA LEU A 60 1.84 -8.28 25.17
C LEU A 60 2.09 -9.39 26.18
N LYS A 61 3.21 -9.36 26.90
CA LYS A 61 3.51 -10.32 27.96
C LYS A 61 2.43 -10.32 29.03
N SER A 62 2.05 -9.16 29.55
CA SER A 62 1.00 -9.04 30.56
C SER A 62 -0.37 -9.51 30.07
N ALA A 63 -0.66 -9.36 28.77
CA ALA A 63 -1.88 -9.89 28.18
C ALA A 63 -1.85 -11.43 28.05
N VAL A 64 -0.72 -12.00 27.63
CA VAL A 64 -0.56 -13.46 27.42
C VAL A 64 -0.42 -14.21 28.75
N GLU A 65 0.20 -13.61 29.77
CA GLU A 65 0.31 -14.19 31.13
C GLU A 65 -1.06 -14.56 31.72
N LYS A 66 -2.13 -13.85 31.37
CA LYS A 66 -3.51 -14.16 31.80
C LYS A 66 -4.03 -15.50 31.28
N HIS A 67 -3.46 -16.00 30.19
CA HIS A 67 -3.86 -17.25 29.56
C HIS A 67 -2.78 -18.34 29.67
N ILE A 68 -1.54 -17.94 29.93
CA ILE A 68 -0.38 -18.83 30.02
C ILE A 68 0.38 -18.54 31.34
N PRO A 69 -0.01 -19.20 32.45
CA PRO A 69 0.50 -18.85 33.78
C PRO A 69 2.01 -19.06 33.96
N TRP A 70 2.63 -19.99 33.22
CA TRP A 70 4.08 -20.25 33.31
C TRP A 70 4.92 -19.11 32.72
N LEU A 71 4.33 -18.23 31.91
CA LEU A 71 4.99 -17.06 31.33
C LEU A 71 5.43 -16.05 32.40
N SER A 72 4.80 -16.09 33.58
CA SER A 72 5.21 -15.30 34.76
C SER A 72 6.64 -15.60 35.23
N LYS A 73 7.15 -16.81 34.95
CA LYS A 73 8.53 -17.22 35.28
C LYS A 73 9.57 -16.70 34.29
N VAL A 74 9.14 -16.22 33.13
CA VAL A 74 10.03 -15.69 32.09
C VAL A 74 10.33 -14.22 32.42
N SER A 75 11.60 -13.84 32.45
CA SER A 75 11.95 -12.44 32.66
C SER A 75 11.47 -11.57 31.49
N PRO A 76 11.13 -10.28 31.71
CA PRO A 76 10.71 -9.39 30.62
C PRO A 76 11.75 -9.30 29.48
N ALA A 77 13.04 -9.34 29.81
CA ALA A 77 14.12 -9.32 28.83
C ALA A 77 14.15 -10.57 27.94
N VAL A 78 13.97 -11.76 28.52
CA VAL A 78 13.90 -13.02 27.75
C VAL A 78 12.66 -13.04 26.87
N PHE A 79 11.51 -12.57 27.38
CA PHE A 79 10.29 -12.49 26.58
C PHE A 79 10.44 -11.53 25.39
N LEU A 80 11.05 -10.35 25.60
CA LEU A 80 11.37 -9.40 24.53
C LEU A 80 12.30 -10.03 23.49
N LEU A 81 13.39 -10.68 23.91
CA LEU A 81 14.34 -11.31 23.00
C LEU A 81 13.67 -12.36 22.13
N VAL A 82 12.90 -13.27 22.75
CA VAL A 82 12.17 -14.32 22.02
C VAL A 82 11.16 -13.69 21.05
N THR A 83 10.38 -12.71 21.49
CA THR A 83 9.41 -12.01 20.64
C THR A 83 10.12 -11.32 19.47
N ALA A 84 11.23 -10.62 19.71
CA ALA A 84 12.00 -9.96 18.66
C ALA A 84 12.54 -10.94 17.63
N VAL A 85 13.13 -12.06 18.07
CA VAL A 85 13.63 -13.11 17.17
C VAL A 85 12.49 -13.70 16.32
N LEU A 86 11.34 -14.02 16.93
CA LEU A 86 10.19 -14.55 16.22
C LEU A 86 9.63 -13.54 15.19
N ILE A 87 9.49 -12.28 15.58
CA ILE A 87 9.01 -11.22 14.68
C ILE A 87 10.00 -10.98 13.53
N LEU A 88 11.30 -10.95 13.80
CA LEU A 88 12.34 -10.80 12.79
C LEU A 88 12.40 -12.00 11.82
N ALA A 89 12.03 -13.20 12.28
CA ALA A 89 11.95 -14.38 11.42
C ALA A 89 10.68 -14.38 10.55
N ILE A 90 9.52 -13.99 11.11
CA ILE A 90 8.23 -14.01 10.41
C ILE A 90 8.07 -12.84 9.43
N THR A 91 8.60 -11.66 9.78
CA THR A 91 8.45 -10.43 8.98
C THR A 91 8.92 -10.59 7.53
N PRO A 92 10.13 -11.12 7.24
CA PRO A 92 10.59 -11.37 5.88
C PRO A 92 9.69 -12.33 5.11
N VAL A 93 9.12 -13.35 5.78
CA VAL A 93 8.20 -14.31 5.15
C VAL A 93 6.93 -13.61 4.69
N ILE A 94 6.35 -12.76 5.54
CA ILE A 94 5.15 -11.99 5.18
C ILE A 94 5.44 -11.01 4.04
N LEU A 95 6.57 -10.29 4.10
CA LEU A 95 6.99 -9.39 3.03
C LEU A 95 7.21 -10.14 1.70
N TYR A 96 7.81 -11.32 1.74
CA TYR A 96 8.00 -12.17 0.57
C TYR A 96 6.66 -12.58 -0.06
N ILE A 97 5.68 -12.99 0.77
CA ILE A 97 4.33 -13.34 0.28
C ILE A 97 3.69 -12.14 -0.41
N TYR A 98 3.76 -10.94 0.18
CA TYR A 98 3.24 -9.73 -0.48
C TYR A 98 4.01 -9.41 -1.76
N ALA A 99 5.34 -9.46 -1.77
CA ALA A 99 6.13 -9.22 -2.97
C ALA A 99 5.76 -10.21 -4.10
N PHE A 100 5.54 -11.48 -3.77
CA PHE A 100 5.07 -12.50 -4.71
C PHE A 100 3.66 -12.20 -5.25
N LEU A 101 2.72 -11.80 -4.39
CA LEU A 101 1.38 -11.40 -4.87
C LEU A 101 1.46 -10.16 -5.78
N PHE A 102 2.25 -9.16 -5.41
CA PHE A 102 2.46 -7.97 -6.20
C PHE A 102 3.20 -8.25 -7.50
N SER A 103 4.06 -9.27 -7.57
CA SER A 103 4.71 -9.66 -8.83
C SER A 103 3.71 -10.25 -9.83
N ILE A 104 2.70 -10.98 -9.36
CA ILE A 104 1.59 -11.44 -10.21
C ILE A 104 0.83 -10.24 -10.78
N TYR A 105 0.46 -9.26 -9.93
CA TYR A 105 -0.22 -8.05 -10.42
C TYR A 105 0.67 -7.22 -11.35
N GLY A 106 1.97 -7.16 -11.09
CA GLY A 106 2.95 -6.49 -11.94
C GLY A 106 3.04 -7.13 -13.32
N ALA A 107 3.08 -8.47 -13.40
CA ALA A 107 3.06 -9.19 -14.66
C ALA A 107 1.76 -8.99 -15.46
N LEU A 108 0.62 -8.86 -14.78
CA LEU A 108 -0.64 -8.49 -15.45
C LEU A 108 -0.60 -7.05 -15.96
N LEU A 109 -0.11 -6.11 -15.14
CA LEU A 109 0.03 -4.71 -15.53
C LEU A 109 1.01 -4.52 -16.68
N SER A 110 2.09 -5.30 -16.76
CA SER A 110 3.03 -5.23 -17.88
C SER A 110 2.37 -5.59 -19.22
N PHE A 111 1.30 -6.39 -19.19
CA PHE A 111 0.53 -6.70 -20.39
C PHE A 111 -0.53 -5.64 -20.74
N PHE A 112 -1.22 -5.08 -19.73
CA PHE A 112 -2.37 -4.18 -19.94
C PHE A 112 -2.04 -2.69 -19.87
N ALA A 113 -0.96 -2.31 -19.20
CA ALA A 113 -0.55 -0.95 -18.91
C ALA A 113 0.94 -0.76 -19.21
N GLU A 114 1.36 -1.20 -20.39
CA GLU A 114 2.73 -1.06 -20.86
C GLU A 114 3.18 0.42 -20.90
N MET A 115 4.34 0.71 -20.32
CA MET A 115 4.96 2.05 -20.30
C MET A 115 6.48 1.97 -20.50
N GLU A 116 7.10 3.11 -20.78
CA GLU A 116 8.55 3.22 -20.80
C GLU A 116 9.11 3.25 -19.36
N PRO A 117 10.31 2.68 -19.10
CA PRO A 117 11.12 1.88 -20.02
C PRO A 117 10.52 0.48 -20.25
N HIS A 118 10.40 0.08 -21.52
CA HIS A 118 9.84 -1.23 -21.89
C HIS A 118 10.62 -2.43 -21.35
N GLU A 119 11.90 -2.25 -21.01
CA GLU A 119 12.71 -3.28 -20.32
C GLU A 119 12.09 -3.70 -18.98
N TYR A 120 11.42 -2.78 -18.28
CA TYR A 120 10.82 -3.03 -16.96
C TYR A 120 9.30 -3.17 -17.02
N PHE A 121 8.63 -2.41 -17.89
CA PHE A 121 7.16 -2.31 -17.91
C PHE A 121 6.54 -2.70 -19.24
N GLY A 122 7.32 -3.22 -20.19
CA GLY A 122 6.80 -3.78 -21.43
C GLY A 122 6.12 -5.12 -21.23
N ARG A 123 5.46 -5.66 -22.26
CA ARG A 123 4.70 -6.93 -22.19
C ARG A 123 5.38 -8.06 -21.44
N ASN A 124 6.69 -8.21 -21.62
CA ASN A 124 7.50 -9.19 -20.90
C ASN A 124 8.58 -8.55 -20.01
N GLY A 125 8.65 -7.22 -19.94
CA GLY A 125 9.70 -6.49 -19.23
C GLY A 125 9.73 -6.85 -17.75
N PHE A 126 8.57 -6.81 -17.10
CA PHE A 126 8.46 -7.08 -15.65
C PHE A 126 8.83 -8.54 -15.28
N ILE A 127 8.63 -9.49 -16.20
CA ILE A 127 9.01 -10.90 -16.03
C ILE A 127 10.53 -11.06 -16.21
N ASN A 128 11.13 -10.26 -17.09
CA ASN A 128 12.53 -10.36 -17.47
C ASN A 128 13.46 -9.52 -16.57
N SER A 129 12.92 -8.51 -15.89
CA SER A 129 13.63 -7.70 -14.89
C SER A 129 13.59 -8.34 -13.51
N ASP A 130 14.56 -8.03 -12.63
CA ASP A 130 14.40 -8.35 -11.21
C ASP A 130 13.26 -7.52 -10.60
N PHE A 131 12.50 -8.07 -9.65
CA PHE A 131 11.33 -7.39 -9.07
C PHE A 131 11.65 -6.00 -8.47
N TYR A 132 12.87 -5.78 -7.99
CA TYR A 132 13.23 -4.60 -7.22
C TYR A 132 13.63 -3.41 -8.11
N THR A 133 14.20 -3.64 -9.29
CA THR A 133 14.57 -2.58 -10.22
C THR A 133 13.36 -1.76 -10.71
N PRO A 134 12.25 -2.36 -11.20
CA PRO A 134 11.03 -1.63 -11.53
C PRO A 134 10.45 -0.89 -10.32
N VAL A 135 10.49 -1.50 -9.13
CA VAL A 135 10.05 -0.84 -7.89
C VAL A 135 10.89 0.40 -7.59
N GLY A 136 12.21 0.30 -7.72
CA GLY A 136 13.13 1.42 -7.54
C GLY A 136 12.87 2.55 -8.52
N TYR A 137 12.64 2.23 -9.80
CA TYR A 137 12.26 3.20 -10.82
C TYR A 137 10.93 3.90 -10.46
N LEU A 138 9.90 3.14 -10.12
CA LEU A 138 8.60 3.69 -9.77
C LEU A 138 8.67 4.56 -8.50
N LEU A 139 9.49 4.20 -7.52
CA LEU A 139 9.72 5.05 -6.35
C LEU A 139 10.41 6.35 -6.74
N ALA A 140 11.40 6.34 -7.61
CA ALA A 140 12.07 7.57 -8.04
C ALA A 140 11.11 8.54 -8.76
N ALA A 141 10.22 8.02 -9.62
CA ALA A 141 9.34 8.82 -10.45
C ALA A 141 7.97 9.12 -9.82
N PHE A 142 7.40 8.18 -9.05
CA PHE A 142 6.00 8.20 -8.62
C PHE A 142 5.82 8.03 -7.10
N TRP A 143 6.86 8.33 -6.29
CA TRP A 143 6.75 8.34 -4.82
C TRP A 143 5.58 9.13 -4.23
N PRO A 144 5.06 10.24 -4.83
CA PRO A 144 3.95 10.98 -4.22
C PRO A 144 2.69 10.14 -4.08
N MET A 145 2.49 9.15 -4.97
CA MET A 145 1.36 8.23 -4.89
C MET A 145 1.51 7.27 -3.70
N ALA A 146 2.71 6.74 -3.48
CA ALA A 146 3.01 5.92 -2.32
C ALA A 146 2.88 6.73 -1.02
N LEU A 147 3.47 7.92 -0.93
CA LEU A 147 3.37 8.76 0.24
C LEU A 147 1.92 9.18 0.52
N GLY A 148 1.20 9.63 -0.51
CA GLY A 148 -0.20 10.03 -0.39
C GLY A 148 -1.05 8.91 0.20
N THR A 149 -0.81 7.67 -0.24
CA THR A 149 -1.50 6.47 0.28
C THR A 149 -1.17 6.21 1.74
N LEU A 150 0.09 6.37 2.16
CA LEU A 150 0.47 6.23 3.57
C LEU A 150 -0.18 7.33 4.44
N ILE A 151 -0.22 8.57 3.96
CA ILE A 151 -0.88 9.68 4.66
C ILE A 151 -2.37 9.40 4.80
N ALA A 152 -3.05 9.07 3.70
CA ALA A 152 -4.49 8.81 3.66
C ALA A 152 -4.90 7.70 4.63
N ASN A 153 -4.02 6.71 4.84
CA ASN A 153 -4.27 5.56 5.68
C ASN A 153 -3.53 5.61 7.03
N TRP A 154 -3.07 6.79 7.46
CA TRP A 154 -2.25 6.95 8.66
C TRP A 154 -2.86 6.31 9.92
N ARG A 155 -4.19 6.34 10.03
CA ARG A 155 -4.94 5.77 11.17
C ARG A 155 -4.70 4.27 11.33
N ASP A 156 -4.43 3.55 10.25
CA ASP A 156 -4.17 2.11 10.30
C ASP A 156 -2.85 1.80 11.02
N PHE A 157 -1.92 2.76 11.02
CA PHE A 157 -0.63 2.67 11.72
C PHE A 157 -0.67 3.12 13.18
N VAL A 158 -1.77 3.74 13.62
CA VAL A 158 -1.89 4.26 15.00
C VAL A 158 -2.93 3.47 15.80
N HIS A 159 -4.08 3.15 15.21
CA HIS A 159 -5.23 2.62 15.94
C HIS A 159 -5.43 1.11 15.81
N VAL A 160 -4.84 0.47 14.80
CA VAL A 160 -4.97 -0.99 14.64
C VAL A 160 -3.93 -1.70 15.51
N SER A 161 -4.38 -2.75 16.21
CA SER A 161 -3.51 -3.59 17.04
C SER A 161 -2.32 -4.11 16.20
N PRO A 162 -1.08 -4.11 16.74
CA PRO A 162 0.13 -4.39 15.97
C PRO A 162 0.09 -5.70 15.14
N TRP A 163 -0.45 -6.77 15.72
CA TRP A 163 -0.61 -8.06 15.05
C TRP A 163 -1.63 -8.03 13.90
N LYS A 164 -2.81 -7.43 14.12
CA LYS A 164 -3.81 -7.29 13.04
C LYS A 164 -3.29 -6.43 11.90
N ARG A 165 -2.45 -5.43 12.19
CA ARG A 165 -1.88 -4.51 11.19
C ARG A 165 -1.09 -5.24 10.10
N MET A 166 -0.36 -6.30 10.44
CA MET A 166 0.39 -7.10 9.46
C MET A 166 -0.52 -7.74 8.40
N PHE A 167 -1.81 -7.94 8.72
CA PHE A 167 -2.81 -8.56 7.85
C PHE A 167 -3.87 -7.58 7.32
N VAL A 168 -3.86 -6.31 7.75
CA VAL A 168 -4.74 -5.26 7.21
C VAL A 168 -4.66 -5.14 5.68
N PRO A 169 -3.46 -5.20 5.05
CA PRO A 169 -3.36 -5.10 3.58
C PRO A 169 -4.13 -6.21 2.86
N ALA A 170 -4.16 -7.42 3.44
CA ALA A 170 -4.83 -8.56 2.84
C ALA A 170 -6.36 -8.40 2.74
N HIS A 171 -6.96 -7.57 3.59
CA HIS A 171 -8.42 -7.45 3.67
C HIS A 171 -9.00 -6.21 2.99
N SER A 172 -8.30 -5.07 3.03
CA SER A 172 -8.87 -3.78 2.59
C SER A 172 -8.22 -3.20 1.34
N GLU A 173 -6.88 -3.21 1.26
CA GLU A 173 -6.17 -2.62 0.14
C GLU A 173 -6.01 -3.58 -1.03
N MET A 174 -5.83 -4.89 -0.82
CA MET A 174 -5.87 -5.85 -1.92
C MET A 174 -7.21 -5.74 -2.66
N ILE A 175 -8.35 -5.78 -1.96
CA ILE A 175 -9.68 -5.63 -2.58
C ILE A 175 -9.81 -4.29 -3.32
N ARG A 176 -9.30 -3.19 -2.75
CA ARG A 176 -9.34 -1.87 -3.39
C ARG A 176 -8.53 -1.81 -4.67
N ILE A 177 -7.31 -2.35 -4.66
CA ILE A 177 -6.45 -2.42 -5.85
C ILE A 177 -7.12 -3.28 -6.92
N HIS A 178 -7.74 -4.40 -6.55
CA HIS A 178 -8.50 -5.23 -7.49
C HIS A 178 -9.70 -4.48 -8.09
N ILE A 179 -10.48 -3.79 -7.26
CA ILE A 179 -11.61 -2.98 -7.74
C ILE A 179 -11.12 -1.86 -8.63
N MET A 180 -10.03 -1.16 -8.28
CA MET A 180 -9.47 -0.11 -9.11
C MET A 180 -9.00 -0.63 -10.46
N VAL A 181 -8.29 -1.75 -10.50
CA VAL A 181 -7.86 -2.39 -11.74
C VAL A 181 -9.07 -2.77 -12.61
N LEU A 182 -10.17 -3.24 -12.01
CA LEU A 182 -11.40 -3.58 -12.73
C LEU A 182 -12.18 -2.35 -13.24
N VAL A 183 -12.23 -1.28 -12.45
CA VAL A 183 -13.03 -0.07 -12.74
C VAL A 183 -12.29 0.91 -13.67
N MET A 184 -10.97 0.92 -13.61
CA MET A 184 -10.06 1.76 -14.40
C MET A 184 -10.35 1.78 -15.92
N PRO A 185 -10.52 0.65 -16.63
CA PRO A 185 -10.80 0.69 -18.07
C PRO A 185 -12.13 1.40 -18.41
N PHE A 186 -13.15 1.29 -17.54
CA PHE A 186 -14.43 1.97 -17.73
C PHE A 186 -14.31 3.48 -17.53
N ILE A 187 -13.58 3.91 -16.50
CA ILE A 187 -13.36 5.35 -16.25
C ILE A 187 -12.49 5.96 -17.35
N ALA A 188 -11.48 5.24 -17.83
CA ALA A 188 -10.65 5.68 -18.94
C ALA A 188 -11.45 5.88 -20.23
N MET A 189 -12.31 4.92 -20.60
CA MET A 189 -13.19 5.04 -21.76
C MET A 189 -14.20 6.19 -21.63
N LEU A 190 -14.79 6.36 -20.44
CA LEU A 190 -15.74 7.45 -20.17
C LEU A 190 -15.05 8.82 -20.27
N ALA A 191 -13.86 8.96 -19.67
CA ALA A 191 -13.11 10.21 -19.74
C ALA A 191 -12.69 10.54 -21.18
N TRP A 192 -12.26 9.54 -21.95
CA TRP A 192 -11.97 9.73 -23.37
C TRP A 192 -13.21 10.20 -24.16
N ALA A 193 -14.36 9.57 -23.93
CA ALA A 193 -15.60 9.92 -24.61
C ALA A 193 -16.07 11.36 -24.31
N LEU A 194 -15.74 11.90 -23.12
CA LEU A 194 -16.16 13.24 -22.70
C LEU A 194 -15.12 14.32 -23.01
N PHE A 195 -13.82 14.00 -23.01
CA PHE A 195 -12.74 14.98 -23.02
C PHE A 195 -11.73 14.82 -24.16
N GLY A 196 -11.93 13.85 -25.07
CA GLY A 196 -11.10 13.68 -26.27
C GLY A 196 -9.63 13.52 -25.91
N ASP A 197 -8.74 14.29 -26.53
CA ASP A 197 -7.28 14.16 -26.34
C ASP A 197 -6.77 14.64 -24.97
N SER A 198 -7.55 15.47 -24.24
CA SER A 198 -7.21 15.92 -22.89
C SER A 198 -7.65 14.95 -21.79
N TYR A 199 -8.14 13.77 -22.16
CA TYR A 199 -8.76 12.86 -21.22
C TYR A 199 -7.80 12.32 -20.15
N HIS A 200 -6.50 12.19 -20.44
CA HIS A 200 -5.55 11.56 -19.53
C HIS A 200 -5.52 12.26 -18.17
N SER A 201 -5.28 13.57 -18.13
CA SER A 201 -5.21 14.31 -16.86
C SER A 201 -6.54 14.31 -16.12
N VAL A 202 -7.66 14.45 -16.83
CA VAL A 202 -8.99 14.42 -16.21
C VAL A 202 -9.32 13.02 -15.66
N ALA A 203 -9.06 11.98 -16.43
CA ALA A 203 -9.24 10.59 -16.03
C ALA A 203 -8.42 10.25 -14.79
N ILE A 204 -7.15 10.67 -14.77
CA ILE A 204 -6.24 10.42 -13.64
C ILE A 204 -6.73 11.14 -12.39
N VAL A 205 -7.12 12.41 -12.48
CA VAL A 205 -7.66 13.16 -11.32
C VAL A 205 -8.94 12.51 -10.80
N LEU A 206 -9.85 12.08 -11.69
CA LEU A 206 -11.08 11.38 -11.29
C LEU A 206 -10.77 10.03 -10.63
N LEU A 207 -9.85 9.24 -11.22
CA LEU A 207 -9.41 7.96 -10.68
C LEU A 207 -8.73 8.12 -9.31
N MET A 208 -7.91 9.15 -9.14
CA MET A 208 -7.32 9.50 -7.85
C MET A 208 -8.39 9.90 -6.83
N GLY A 209 -9.41 10.65 -7.26
CA GLY A 209 -10.57 10.96 -6.43
C GLY A 209 -11.28 9.69 -5.96
N VAL A 210 -11.50 8.73 -6.86
CA VAL A 210 -12.06 7.42 -6.52
C VAL A 210 -11.15 6.66 -5.54
N PHE A 211 -9.84 6.64 -5.79
CA PHE A 211 -8.88 5.94 -4.95
C PHE A 211 -8.82 6.48 -3.52
N TYR A 212 -8.71 7.81 -3.38
CA TYR A 212 -8.49 8.47 -2.09
C TYR A 212 -9.79 8.78 -1.35
N LEU A 213 -10.80 9.31 -2.03
CA LEU A 213 -11.97 9.93 -1.39
C LEU A 213 -13.16 8.97 -1.27
N LEU A 214 -13.28 7.98 -2.16
CA LEU A 214 -14.34 6.97 -2.14
C LEU A 214 -14.04 5.80 -1.19
N SER A 215 -12.86 5.82 -0.56
CA SER A 215 -12.47 4.96 0.55
C SER A 215 -13.40 5.17 1.75
N GLY A 216 -14.52 4.44 1.78
CA GLY A 216 -15.52 4.42 2.85
C GLY A 216 -15.04 3.82 4.19
N LYS A 217 -13.82 4.16 4.63
CA LYS A 217 -13.34 3.88 5.98
C LYS A 217 -14.21 4.69 6.94
N LYS A 218 -15.31 4.08 7.40
CA LYS A 218 -16.12 4.60 8.51
C LYS A 218 -15.15 4.93 9.65
N ALA A 219 -15.27 6.13 10.20
CA ALA A 219 -14.58 6.44 11.44
C ALA A 219 -14.94 5.31 12.44
N PRO A 220 -13.95 4.69 13.09
CA PRO A 220 -14.27 3.79 14.20
C PRO A 220 -15.04 4.63 15.23
N GLU A 221 -16.22 4.17 15.58
CA GLU A 221 -16.96 4.62 16.77
C GLU A 221 -16.12 4.35 18.03
#